data_AF-A0A9D5IGT5-F1
#
_entry.id   AF-A0A9D5IGT5-F1
#
_cell.length_a   1.000
_cell.length_b   1.000
_cell.length_c   1.000
_cell.angle_alpha   90.00
_cell.angle_beta   90.00
_cell.angle_gamma   90.00
#
_symmetry.space_group_name_H-M   'P 1'
#
loop_
_entity.id
_entity.type
_entity.pdbx_description
1 polymer ?
#
loop_
_entity_poly.entity_id
_entity_poly.type
_entity_poly.pdbx_seq_one_letter_code
_entity_poly.pdbx_strand_id
1 'polypeptide(L)'
;MDRDASAPPLKPADAVPPYPPDFVRKVGLVGVGLNAAAAVLAVVASMSAPPPAFLTPVQVVLVFLGVVTAGSALSMRADLWWVWGLFGVASLLGSVGLPTSWDSFQTVLIVAATIGAVGAVFCLSSPGWRLAIMTVCVMFHFSGIFAATTSPPPQPWIVEQAWTRAYNPYLNFIYMRNAYHFYSPDPGPASILVGFLKTEKGTDANGNKQYETRWVVMPTRPADLKDPLGLGYFRRLSLTEQVARPGNGLADQSERAEIVARRTGVASAIPFHPVFSPETQYRLPESSVIRYVLPSYASHIILEETPDKETAAKTTVKVYRLEHATTPVEQFRLKLPDGTYPNPYHPGTFRPYFLGEFDAHGNLLNPQDPLLYWMLPVLPQQVPVGSTEGKGKGYFDYLSVHALESSRDEVFNADEDAGQVFPWKKLSNRK
;
A
#
# COMPACT_ATOMS: atom_id res chain seq x y z
N MET A 1 44.47 -4.61 12.44
CA MET A 1 44.27 -3.58 13.48
C MET A 1 45.58 -2.84 13.59
N ASP A 2 45.65 -1.63 13.03
CA ASP A 2 46.86 -0.81 13.08
C ASP A 2 47.14 -0.41 14.53
N ARG A 3 48.30 -0.85 15.04
CA ARG A 3 48.79 -0.48 16.38
C ARG A 3 49.32 0.95 16.44
N ASP A 4 49.42 1.62 15.30
CA ASP A 4 49.98 2.98 15.15
C ASP A 4 48.92 4.03 14.79
N ALA A 5 47.63 3.73 14.96
CA ALA A 5 46.59 4.75 14.83
C ALA A 5 46.84 5.85 15.89
N SER A 6 47.07 7.08 15.44
CA SER A 6 47.17 8.24 16.32
C SER A 6 45.96 8.29 17.25
N ALA A 7 46.17 8.68 18.50
CA ALA A 7 45.09 8.80 19.48
C ALA A 7 43.92 9.57 18.83
N PRO A 8 42.68 9.05 18.92
CA PRO A 8 41.54 9.70 18.30
C PRO A 8 41.49 11.16 18.78
N PRO A 9 41.19 12.11 17.87
CA PRO A 9 41.18 13.53 18.20
C PRO A 9 40.40 13.77 19.49
N LEU A 10 41.08 14.36 20.48
CA LEU A 10 40.54 14.56 21.83
C LEU A 10 39.37 15.55 21.84
N LYS A 11 39.26 16.38 20.79
CA LYS A 11 38.15 17.29 20.57
C LYS A 11 37.60 17.09 19.15
N PRO A 12 36.27 17.16 18.95
CA PRO A 12 35.66 17.09 17.61
C PRO A 12 36.24 18.09 16.60
N ALA A 13 36.75 19.23 17.07
CA ALA A 13 37.40 20.26 16.26
C ALA A 13 38.74 19.81 15.65
N ASP A 14 39.36 18.75 16.18
CA ASP A 14 40.68 18.25 15.75
C ASP A 14 40.56 17.21 14.62
N ALA A 15 39.35 16.75 14.28
CA ALA A 15 39.13 15.74 13.22
C ALA A 15 39.04 16.36 11.81
N VAL A 16 38.36 17.51 11.69
CA VAL A 16 38.31 18.39 10.51
C VAL A 16 38.00 19.80 11.03
N PRO A 17 38.79 20.83 10.71
CA PRO A 17 38.49 22.18 11.18
C PRO A 17 37.12 22.64 10.63
N PRO A 18 36.22 23.14 11.48
CA PRO A 18 34.89 23.57 11.04
C PRO A 18 34.99 24.71 10.03
N TYR A 19 34.06 24.75 9.06
CA TYR A 19 34.03 25.81 8.06
C TYR A 19 33.95 27.21 8.72
N PRO A 20 34.61 28.24 8.16
CA PRO A 20 34.53 29.61 8.66
C PRO A 20 33.07 30.11 8.69
N PRO A 21 32.59 30.71 9.79
CA PRO A 21 31.21 31.18 9.91
C PRO A 21 30.74 32.08 8.77
N ASP A 22 31.62 32.96 8.25
CA ASP A 22 31.27 33.87 7.15
C ASP A 22 31.02 33.14 5.83
N PHE A 23 31.78 32.07 5.55
CA PHE A 23 31.54 31.24 4.38
C PHE A 23 30.19 30.54 4.49
N VAL A 24 29.90 29.94 5.66
CA VAL A 24 28.62 29.28 5.92
C VAL A 24 27.44 30.25 5.84
N ARG A 25 27.60 31.48 6.33
CA ARG A 25 26.60 32.54 6.23
C ARG A 25 26.30 32.88 4.76
N LYS A 26 27.34 33.03 3.93
CA LYS A 26 27.17 33.28 2.50
C LYS A 26 26.40 32.14 1.82
N VAL A 27 26.79 30.89 2.07
CA VAL A 27 26.10 29.71 1.51
C VAL A 27 24.63 29.69 1.96
N GLY A 28 24.36 29.86 3.25
CA GLY A 28 22.99 29.89 3.78
C GLY A 28 22.14 31.02 3.18
N LEU A 29 22.69 32.22 3.05
CA LEU A 29 22.00 33.37 2.45
C LEU A 29 21.74 33.17 0.95
N VAL A 30 22.63 32.51 0.21
CA VAL A 30 22.38 32.10 -1.19
C VAL A 30 21.18 31.16 -1.26
N GLY A 31 21.12 30.17 -0.36
CA GLY A 31 19.96 29.26 -0.28
C GLY A 31 18.64 29.98 0.00
N VAL A 32 18.65 30.92 0.95
CA VAL A 32 17.49 31.80 1.24
C VAL A 32 17.11 32.64 0.02
N GLY A 33 18.08 33.25 -0.67
CA GLY A 33 17.85 34.09 -1.84
C GLY A 33 17.21 33.33 -3.01
N LEU A 34 17.64 32.10 -3.28
CA LEU A 34 17.05 31.23 -4.31
C LEU A 34 15.58 30.91 -4.01
N ASN A 35 15.26 30.56 -2.76
CA ASN A 35 13.88 30.26 -2.36
C ASN A 35 13.00 31.51 -2.28
N ALA A 36 13.56 32.66 -1.91
CA ALA A 36 12.87 33.94 -1.98
C ALA A 36 12.50 34.28 -3.43
N ALA A 37 13.42 34.08 -4.38
CA ALA A 37 13.14 34.26 -5.80
C ALA A 37 12.03 33.32 -6.29
N ALA A 38 12.04 32.05 -5.88
CA ALA A 38 10.96 31.11 -6.20
C ALA A 38 9.61 31.55 -5.63
N ALA A 39 9.57 32.03 -4.38
CA ALA A 39 8.36 32.56 -3.75
C ALA A 39 7.81 33.80 -4.49
N VAL A 40 8.69 34.72 -4.91
CA VAL A 40 8.29 35.87 -5.74
C VAL A 40 7.74 35.40 -7.09
N LEU A 41 8.38 34.44 -7.75
CA LEU A 41 7.85 33.86 -8.99
C LEU A 41 6.49 33.19 -8.78
N ALA A 42 6.24 32.55 -7.64
CA ALA A 42 4.94 31.97 -7.31
C ALA A 42 3.85 33.05 -7.17
N VAL A 43 4.16 34.16 -6.50
CA VAL A 43 3.26 35.33 -6.44
C VAL A 43 2.99 35.88 -7.83
N VAL A 44 4.02 36.09 -8.65
CA VAL A 44 3.86 36.58 -10.03
C VAL A 44 3.02 35.62 -10.87
N ALA A 45 3.26 34.31 -10.78
CA ALA A 45 2.49 33.29 -11.48
C ALA A 45 1.00 33.32 -11.07
N SER A 46 0.70 33.56 -9.79
CA SER A 46 -0.68 33.67 -9.28
C SER A 46 -1.44 34.88 -9.84
N MET A 47 -0.75 35.89 -10.35
CA MET A 47 -1.36 37.06 -10.98
C MET A 47 -1.70 36.84 -12.46
N SER A 48 -1.32 35.70 -13.05
CA SER A 48 -1.58 35.34 -14.45
C SER A 48 -2.47 34.11 -14.57
N ALA A 49 -3.52 34.19 -15.40
CA ALA A 49 -4.44 33.08 -15.67
C ALA A 49 -4.53 32.82 -17.19
N PRO A 50 -3.91 31.74 -17.72
CA PRO A 50 -3.10 30.73 -17.03
C PRO A 50 -1.66 31.21 -16.73
N PRO A 51 -0.97 30.64 -15.72
CA PRO A 51 0.43 30.91 -15.48
C PRO A 51 1.30 30.42 -16.65
N PRO A 52 2.34 31.16 -17.05
CA PRO A 52 3.26 30.71 -18.10
C PRO A 52 3.87 29.35 -17.77
N ALA A 53 3.77 28.39 -18.71
CA ALA A 53 4.13 26.98 -18.49
C ALA A 53 5.58 26.75 -18.03
N PHE A 54 6.51 27.66 -18.38
CA PHE A 54 7.92 27.56 -18.00
C PHE A 54 8.20 27.99 -16.55
N LEU A 55 7.28 28.69 -15.87
CA LEU A 55 7.52 29.17 -14.51
C LEU A 55 7.55 28.02 -13.50
N THR A 56 6.69 27.02 -13.66
CA THR A 56 6.61 25.88 -12.72
C THR A 56 7.92 25.09 -12.64
N PRO A 57 8.56 24.67 -13.76
CA PRO A 57 9.88 24.02 -13.69
C PRO A 57 10.95 24.91 -13.04
N VAL A 58 10.97 26.21 -13.35
CA VAL A 58 11.96 27.14 -12.80
C VAL A 58 11.79 27.29 -11.28
N GLN A 59 10.55 27.44 -10.80
CA GLN A 59 10.23 27.47 -9.37
C GLN A 59 10.75 26.22 -8.66
N VAL A 60 10.42 25.03 -9.18
CA VAL A 60 10.83 23.74 -8.57
C VAL A 60 12.36 23.63 -8.50
N VAL A 61 13.07 24.01 -9.56
CA VAL A 61 14.54 23.99 -9.59
C VAL A 61 15.13 24.97 -8.57
N LEU A 62 14.60 26.20 -8.50
CA LEU A 62 15.07 27.20 -7.55
C LEU A 62 14.84 26.75 -6.10
N VAL A 63 13.66 26.19 -5.80
CA VAL A 63 13.33 25.64 -4.47
C VAL A 63 14.30 24.50 -4.12
N PHE A 64 14.49 23.56 -5.04
CA PHE A 64 15.41 22.44 -4.82
C PHE A 64 16.83 22.92 -4.52
N LEU A 65 17.39 23.78 -5.38
CA LEU A 65 18.73 24.31 -5.20
C LEU A 65 18.86 25.13 -3.92
N GLY A 66 17.86 25.97 -3.60
CA GLY A 66 17.90 26.81 -2.41
C GLY A 66 17.83 26.02 -1.12
N VAL A 67 16.96 25.00 -1.04
CA VAL A 67 16.87 24.10 0.13
C VAL A 67 18.15 23.28 0.29
N VAL A 68 18.69 22.69 -0.79
CA VAL A 68 19.94 21.92 -0.73
C VAL A 68 21.12 22.80 -0.32
N THR A 69 21.20 24.03 -0.82
CA THR A 69 22.26 24.98 -0.46
C THR A 69 22.16 25.40 1.01
N ALA A 70 20.96 25.74 1.50
CA ALA A 70 20.75 26.07 2.91
C ALA A 70 21.01 24.88 3.85
N GLY A 71 20.59 23.67 3.44
CA GLY A 71 20.88 22.43 4.15
C GLY A 71 22.38 22.10 4.19
N SER A 72 23.10 22.41 3.11
CA SER A 72 24.57 22.27 3.07
C SER A 72 25.23 23.22 4.08
N ALA A 73 24.81 24.48 4.15
CA ALA A 73 25.29 25.41 5.19
C ALA A 73 25.03 24.87 6.60
N LEU A 74 23.85 24.28 6.84
CA LEU A 74 23.52 23.61 8.10
C LEU A 74 24.47 22.45 8.41
N SER A 75 24.75 21.59 7.44
CA SER A 75 25.67 20.46 7.62
C SER A 75 27.11 20.91 7.93
N MET A 76 27.53 22.08 7.44
CA MET A 76 28.86 22.63 7.69
C MET A 76 29.04 23.10 9.14
N ARG A 77 27.99 23.66 9.77
CA ARG A 77 28.02 24.26 11.12
C ARG A 77 26.67 24.17 11.85
N ALA A 78 26.26 22.95 12.19
CA ALA A 78 25.02 22.71 12.95
C ALA A 78 25.08 23.19 14.41
N ASP A 79 26.24 23.65 14.90
CA ASP A 79 26.41 24.24 16.23
C ASP A 79 25.88 25.68 16.34
N LEU A 80 25.66 26.35 15.20
CA LEU A 80 25.29 27.76 15.15
C LEU A 80 23.79 27.95 14.97
N TRP A 81 23.13 28.58 15.95
CA TRP A 81 21.67 28.80 15.94
C TRP A 81 21.17 29.54 14.69
N TRP A 82 21.93 30.52 14.19
CA TRP A 82 21.51 31.32 13.04
C TRP A 82 21.55 30.52 11.75
N VAL A 83 22.35 29.45 11.66
CA VAL A 83 22.38 28.57 10.48
C VAL A 83 21.09 27.75 10.41
N TRP A 84 20.62 27.22 11.54
CA TRP A 84 19.30 26.60 11.66
C TRP A 84 18.18 27.57 11.29
N GLY A 85 18.27 28.83 11.72
CA GLY A 85 17.35 29.89 11.33
C GLY A 85 17.31 30.14 9.82
N LEU A 86 18.47 30.25 9.17
CA LEU A 86 18.57 30.40 7.71
C LEU A 86 17.95 29.20 6.98
N PHE A 87 18.23 27.97 7.42
CA PHE A 87 17.61 26.77 6.86
C PHE A 87 16.08 26.77 7.04
N GLY A 88 15.59 27.18 8.21
CA GLY A 88 14.17 27.28 8.50
C GLY A 88 13.46 28.28 7.59
N VAL A 89 14.03 29.49 7.45
CA VAL A 89 13.52 30.54 6.56
C VAL A 89 13.58 30.11 5.10
N ALA A 90 14.68 29.52 4.64
CA ALA A 90 14.79 29.00 3.28
C ALA A 90 13.68 27.97 3.01
N SER A 91 13.48 27.00 3.92
CA SER A 91 12.45 25.97 3.76
C SER A 91 11.04 26.55 3.72
N LEU A 92 10.73 27.52 4.60
CA LEU A 92 9.43 28.20 4.60
C LEU A 92 9.17 28.95 3.29
N LEU A 93 10.15 29.73 2.80
CA LEU A 93 10.06 30.39 1.50
C LEU A 93 9.91 29.37 0.36
N GLY A 94 10.62 28.25 0.44
CA GLY A 94 10.49 27.14 -0.50
C GLY A 94 9.07 26.56 -0.54
N SER A 95 8.41 26.41 0.61
CA SER A 95 7.01 25.94 0.64
C SER A 95 6.04 26.91 -0.04
N VAL A 96 6.30 28.21 0.02
CA VAL A 96 5.51 29.24 -0.68
C VAL A 96 5.85 29.27 -2.17
N GLY A 97 7.11 28.98 -2.54
CA GLY A 97 7.60 28.99 -3.91
C GLY A 97 7.16 27.81 -4.78
N LEU A 98 6.67 26.73 -4.18
CA LEU A 98 6.17 25.57 -4.94
C LEU A 98 4.70 25.76 -5.37
N PRO A 99 4.30 25.27 -6.56
CA PRO A 99 2.90 25.23 -6.96
C PRO A 99 2.08 24.29 -6.06
N THR A 100 0.77 24.51 -5.98
CA THR A 100 -0.15 23.68 -5.16
C THR A 100 -0.22 22.23 -5.60
N SER A 101 0.14 21.91 -6.85
CA SER A 101 0.27 20.52 -7.33
C SER A 101 1.44 19.76 -6.71
N TRP A 102 2.29 20.42 -5.92
CA TRP A 102 3.42 19.85 -5.17
C TRP A 102 3.17 19.90 -3.65
N ASP A 103 1.91 19.77 -3.21
CA ASP A 103 1.45 19.82 -1.82
C ASP A 103 2.28 18.96 -0.82
N SER A 104 2.68 17.77 -1.25
CA SER A 104 3.48 16.84 -0.45
C SER A 104 4.86 17.42 -0.15
N PHE A 105 5.49 18.06 -1.15
CA PHE A 105 6.77 18.74 -0.96
C PHE A 105 6.62 20.03 -0.15
N GLN A 106 5.53 20.79 -0.33
CA GLN A 106 5.23 21.93 0.54
C GLN A 106 5.16 21.49 2.01
N THR A 107 4.47 20.38 2.28
CA THR A 107 4.38 19.80 3.63
C THR A 107 5.75 19.42 4.18
N VAL A 108 6.59 18.76 3.39
CA VAL A 108 7.98 18.43 3.78
C VAL A 108 8.77 19.69 4.13
N LEU A 109 8.64 20.76 3.35
CA LEU A 109 9.34 22.03 3.58
C LEU A 109 8.81 22.79 4.80
N ILE A 110 7.51 22.72 5.10
CA ILE A 110 6.94 23.28 6.34
C ILE A 110 7.50 22.52 7.56
N VAL A 111 7.60 21.19 7.47
CA VAL A 111 8.23 20.40 8.55
C VAL A 111 9.71 20.77 8.68
N ALA A 112 10.45 20.88 7.57
CA ALA A 112 11.84 21.32 7.58
C ALA A 112 12.00 22.74 8.17
N ALA A 113 11.08 23.66 7.86
CA ALA A 113 11.04 25.00 8.43
C ALA A 113 10.86 24.97 9.95
N THR A 114 9.93 24.12 10.42
CA THR A 114 9.67 23.90 11.84
C THR A 114 10.89 23.31 12.55
N ILE A 115 11.54 22.32 11.94
CA ILE A 115 12.80 21.75 12.46
C ILE A 115 13.90 22.82 12.51
N GLY A 116 14.02 23.67 11.49
CA GLY A 116 14.92 24.81 11.46
C GLY A 116 14.69 25.77 12.63
N ALA A 117 13.44 26.16 12.87
CA ALA A 117 13.07 27.05 13.98
C ALA A 117 13.36 26.41 15.35
N VAL A 118 12.96 25.15 15.56
CA VAL A 118 13.23 24.41 16.80
C VAL A 118 14.73 24.24 17.01
N GLY A 119 15.48 23.87 15.97
CA GLY A 119 16.94 23.72 16.01
C GLY A 119 17.65 25.02 16.38
N ALA A 120 17.17 26.18 15.91
CA ALA A 120 17.69 27.48 16.28
C ALA A 120 17.48 27.76 17.79
N VAL A 121 16.26 27.56 18.30
CA VAL A 121 15.94 27.70 19.74
C VAL A 121 16.77 26.72 20.59
N PHE A 122 16.92 25.50 20.12
CA PHE A 122 17.70 24.46 20.77
C PHE A 122 19.19 24.82 20.86
N CYS A 123 19.76 25.40 19.80
CA CYS A 123 21.14 25.90 19.79
C CYS A 123 21.34 27.16 20.65
N LEU A 124 20.28 27.91 20.95
CA LEU A 124 20.32 29.00 21.92
C LEU A 124 20.20 28.49 23.37
N SER A 125 19.70 27.28 23.57
CA SER A 125 19.52 26.68 24.89
C SER A 125 20.85 26.24 25.51
N SER A 126 20.92 26.16 26.84
CA SER A 126 22.11 25.66 27.54
C SER A 126 22.33 24.15 27.27
N PRO A 127 23.57 23.63 27.39
CA PRO A 127 23.86 22.22 27.14
C PRO A 127 23.00 21.25 27.96
N GLY A 128 22.69 21.59 29.22
CA GLY A 128 21.82 20.79 30.08
C GLY A 128 20.40 20.65 29.53
N TRP A 129 19.81 21.75 29.06
CA TRP A 129 18.50 21.73 28.40
C TRP A 129 18.51 20.96 27.09
N ARG A 130 19.60 21.06 26.32
CA ARG A 130 19.75 20.30 25.09
C ARG A 130 19.71 18.80 25.35
N LEU A 131 20.48 18.34 26.32
CA LEU A 131 20.52 16.94 26.72
C LEU A 131 19.15 16.47 27.22
N ALA A 132 18.48 17.26 28.06
CA ALA A 132 17.16 16.94 28.60
C ALA A 132 16.13 16.75 27.49
N ILE A 133 16.03 17.70 26.56
CA ILE A 133 15.09 17.64 25.43
C ILE A 133 15.41 16.43 24.53
N MET A 134 16.68 16.19 24.19
CA MET A 134 17.04 15.03 23.36
C MET A 134 16.70 13.70 24.04
N THR A 135 16.92 13.62 25.35
CA THR A 135 16.52 12.45 26.15
C THR A 135 15.00 12.24 26.07
N VAL A 136 14.21 13.30 26.21
CA VAL A 136 12.74 13.24 26.06
C VAL A 136 12.34 12.79 24.65
N CYS A 137 12.96 13.32 23.60
CA CYS A 137 12.69 12.90 22.21
C CYS A 137 13.01 11.42 21.98
N VAL A 138 14.15 10.94 22.50
CA VAL A 138 14.56 9.53 22.41
C VAL A 138 13.56 8.65 23.17
N MET A 139 13.20 9.02 24.41
CA MET A 139 12.19 8.30 25.18
C MET A 139 10.84 8.27 24.46
N PHE A 140 10.40 9.40 23.87
CA PHE A 140 9.17 9.47 23.08
C PHE A 140 9.22 8.52 21.88
N HIS A 141 10.31 8.51 21.13
CA HIS A 141 10.49 7.62 19.98
C HIS A 141 10.37 6.14 20.37
N PHE A 142 11.14 5.70 21.36
CA PHE A 142 11.12 4.31 21.81
C PHE A 142 9.80 3.94 22.50
N SER A 143 9.17 4.88 23.21
CA SER A 143 7.84 4.67 23.77
C SER A 143 6.79 4.50 22.68
N GLY A 144 6.91 5.19 21.55
CA GLY A 144 6.05 4.98 20.39
C GLY A 144 6.20 3.60 19.79
N ILE A 145 7.44 3.13 19.59
CA ILE A 145 7.71 1.76 19.13
C ILE A 145 7.12 0.74 20.10
N PHE A 146 7.33 0.92 21.39
CA PHE A 146 6.76 0.05 22.42
C PHE A 146 5.23 0.08 22.42
N ALA A 147 4.63 1.28 22.31
CA ALA A 147 3.18 1.47 22.27
C ALA A 147 2.53 0.75 21.09
N ALA A 148 3.24 0.54 19.98
CA ALA A 148 2.74 -0.26 18.86
C ALA A 148 2.37 -1.69 19.29
N THR A 149 3.15 -2.29 20.20
CA THR A 149 2.88 -3.64 20.72
C THR A 149 1.70 -3.71 21.69
N THR A 150 1.40 -2.59 22.36
CA THR A 150 0.29 -2.49 23.32
C THR A 150 -0.98 -1.87 22.72
N SER A 151 -0.91 -1.43 21.45
CA SER A 151 -2.02 -0.78 20.74
C SER A 151 -3.14 -1.70 20.23
N PRO A 152 -2.90 -3.00 19.92
CA PRO A 152 -3.97 -3.88 19.47
C PRO A 152 -5.00 -4.15 20.58
N PRO A 153 -6.29 -4.27 20.23
CA PRO A 153 -7.33 -4.66 21.17
C PRO A 153 -7.14 -6.03 21.82
N PRO A 154 -7.55 -6.19 23.10
CA PRO A 154 -8.07 -5.14 23.99
C PRO A 154 -6.95 -4.29 24.63
N GLN A 155 -7.05 -2.95 24.54
CA GLN A 155 -6.09 -2.02 25.17
C GLN A 155 -6.79 -1.00 26.10
N PRO A 156 -6.11 -0.48 27.15
CA PRO A 156 -6.65 0.59 27.97
C PRO A 156 -6.89 1.88 27.15
N TRP A 157 -7.96 2.62 27.46
CA TRP A 157 -8.33 3.87 26.77
C TRP A 157 -7.17 4.88 26.67
N ILE A 158 -6.35 5.01 27.72
CA ILE A 158 -5.21 5.95 27.70
C ILE A 158 -4.15 5.54 26.67
N VAL A 159 -3.93 4.24 26.47
CA VAL A 159 -3.02 3.71 25.45
C VAL A 159 -3.59 3.97 24.07
N GLU A 160 -4.89 3.77 23.89
CA GLU A 160 -5.59 4.09 22.65
C GLU A 160 -5.46 5.59 22.29
N GLN A 161 -5.67 6.50 23.24
CA GLN A 161 -5.53 7.94 22.98
C GLN A 161 -4.09 8.34 22.65
N ALA A 162 -3.11 7.84 23.42
CA ALA A 162 -1.69 8.11 23.15
C ALA A 162 -1.26 7.56 21.79
N TRP A 163 -1.70 6.34 21.45
CA TRP A 163 -1.44 5.73 20.15
C TRP A 163 -2.09 6.51 19.02
N THR A 164 -3.41 6.70 19.04
CA THR A 164 -4.16 7.30 17.94
C THR A 164 -3.78 8.76 17.69
N ARG A 165 -3.52 9.55 18.73
CA ARG A 165 -3.29 11.00 18.60
C ARG A 165 -1.82 11.41 18.54
N ALA A 166 -0.90 10.67 19.16
CA ALA A 166 0.51 11.06 19.24
C ALA A 166 1.44 10.09 18.50
N TYR A 167 1.47 8.82 18.90
CA TYR A 167 2.48 7.88 18.39
C TYR A 167 2.21 7.40 16.97
N ASN A 168 0.96 7.07 16.63
CA ASN A 168 0.63 6.56 15.29
C ASN A 168 0.90 7.61 14.19
N PRO A 169 0.47 8.89 14.32
CA PRO A 169 0.86 9.92 13.34
C PRO A 169 2.38 10.09 13.22
N TYR A 170 3.10 10.11 14.34
CA TYR A 170 4.56 10.23 14.37
C TYR A 170 5.25 9.04 13.67
N LEU A 171 4.92 7.80 14.03
CA LEU A 171 5.50 6.60 13.44
C LEU A 171 5.14 6.44 11.97
N ASN A 172 3.94 6.87 11.55
CA ASN A 172 3.58 6.94 10.14
C ASN A 172 4.46 7.96 9.39
N PHE A 173 4.69 9.14 9.98
CA PHE A 173 5.51 10.18 9.39
C PHE A 173 6.96 9.73 9.17
N ILE A 174 7.56 9.03 10.15
CA ILE A 174 8.94 8.51 10.05
C ILE A 174 9.02 7.11 9.41
N TYR A 175 7.93 6.61 8.84
CA TYR A 175 7.87 5.32 8.14
C TYR A 175 8.27 4.10 8.99
N MET A 176 7.92 4.10 10.28
CA MET A 176 8.22 3.00 11.22
C MET A 176 7.02 2.13 11.60
N ARG A 177 5.90 2.22 10.87
CA ARG A 177 4.71 1.39 11.16
C ARG A 177 4.76 0.00 10.54
N ASN A 178 5.55 -0.21 9.49
CA ASN A 178 5.57 -1.50 8.79
C ASN A 178 6.43 -2.54 9.54
N ALA A 179 5.81 -3.29 10.45
CA ALA A 179 6.48 -4.34 11.23
C ALA A 179 7.09 -5.46 10.35
N TYR A 180 6.59 -5.64 9.11
CA TYR A 180 7.17 -6.59 8.16
C TYR A 180 8.62 -6.28 7.78
N HIS A 181 9.11 -5.07 8.05
CA HIS A 181 10.52 -4.73 7.82
C HIS A 181 11.45 -5.30 8.89
N PHE A 182 10.94 -5.70 10.06
CA PHE A 182 11.78 -5.96 11.22
C PHE A 182 11.61 -7.36 11.85
N TYR A 183 10.38 -7.91 11.96
CA TYR A 183 10.17 -9.02 12.92
C TYR A 183 9.11 -10.07 12.58
N SER A 184 8.64 -10.25 11.35
CA SER A 184 7.70 -11.36 11.06
C SER A 184 8.44 -12.58 10.48
N PRO A 185 9.00 -13.50 11.31
CA PRO A 185 9.46 -14.80 10.82
C PRO A 185 8.30 -15.65 10.31
N ASP A 186 7.06 -15.34 10.74
CA ASP A 186 5.82 -15.94 10.26
C ASP A 186 4.85 -14.80 9.89
N PRO A 187 4.98 -14.20 8.68
CA PRO A 187 4.02 -13.21 8.22
C PRO A 187 2.63 -13.84 8.15
N GLY A 188 1.61 -13.13 8.67
CA GLY A 188 0.23 -13.51 8.43
C GLY A 188 -0.06 -13.64 6.93
N PRO A 189 -1.11 -14.37 6.55
CA PRO A 189 -1.43 -14.63 5.15
C PRO A 189 -1.63 -13.29 4.41
N ALA A 190 -0.79 -13.02 3.41
CA ALA A 190 -0.90 -11.79 2.63
C ALA A 190 -2.14 -11.84 1.75
N SER A 191 -2.90 -10.76 1.75
CA SER A 191 -4.08 -10.60 0.90
C SER A 191 -3.73 -9.88 -0.40
N ILE A 192 -4.25 -10.35 -1.52
CA ILE A 192 -4.20 -9.69 -2.83
C ILE A 192 -5.65 -9.45 -3.26
N LEU A 193 -5.94 -8.32 -3.90
CA LEU A 193 -7.24 -8.09 -4.53
C LEU A 193 -7.15 -8.41 -6.02
N VAL A 194 -8.17 -9.09 -6.51
CA VAL A 194 -8.34 -9.45 -7.91
C VAL A 194 -9.67 -8.91 -8.38
N GLY A 195 -9.65 -8.07 -9.40
CA GLY A 195 -10.84 -7.60 -10.10
C GLY A 195 -11.02 -8.35 -11.41
N PHE A 196 -12.22 -8.87 -11.65
CA PHE A 196 -12.64 -9.35 -12.96
C PHE A 196 -13.57 -8.31 -13.58
N LEU A 197 -13.06 -7.55 -14.54
CA LEU A 197 -13.81 -6.52 -15.24
C LEU A 197 -14.62 -7.16 -16.37
N LYS A 198 -15.87 -6.71 -16.52
CA LYS A 198 -16.80 -7.12 -17.56
C LYS A 198 -17.37 -5.85 -18.20
N THR A 199 -16.92 -5.54 -19.41
CA THR A 199 -17.31 -4.34 -20.16
C THR A 199 -18.25 -4.72 -21.29
N GLU A 200 -19.48 -4.22 -21.27
CA GLU A 200 -20.45 -4.46 -22.35
C GLU A 200 -20.00 -3.76 -23.65
N LYS A 201 -19.72 -4.54 -24.70
CA LYS A 201 -19.29 -4.03 -26.02
C LYS A 201 -20.44 -3.82 -26.99
N GLY A 202 -21.55 -4.50 -26.75
CA GLY A 202 -22.73 -4.44 -27.61
C GLY A 202 -23.52 -5.72 -27.48
N THR A 203 -24.27 -6.02 -28.53
CA THR A 203 -25.20 -7.14 -28.57
C THR A 203 -24.94 -7.95 -29.83
N ASP A 204 -24.96 -9.28 -29.72
CA ASP A 204 -24.84 -10.18 -30.87
C ASP A 204 -26.12 -10.14 -31.75
N ALA A 205 -26.10 -10.85 -32.88
CA ALA A 205 -27.25 -10.93 -33.79
C ALA A 205 -28.53 -11.51 -33.16
N ASN A 206 -28.41 -12.19 -32.02
CA ASN A 206 -29.50 -12.85 -31.31
C ASN A 206 -30.03 -12.01 -30.13
N GLY A 207 -29.47 -10.83 -29.87
CA GLY A 207 -29.88 -10.01 -28.73
C GLY A 207 -29.10 -10.28 -27.43
N ASN A 208 -28.07 -11.14 -27.45
CA ASN A 208 -27.25 -11.41 -26.27
C ASN A 208 -26.14 -10.38 -26.11
N LYS A 209 -25.96 -9.88 -24.89
CA LYS A 209 -24.88 -8.94 -24.57
C LYS A 209 -23.52 -9.61 -24.76
N GLN A 210 -22.64 -8.94 -25.49
CA GLN A 210 -21.24 -9.31 -25.65
C GLN A 210 -20.38 -8.50 -24.68
N TYR A 211 -19.45 -9.17 -24.03
CA TYR A 211 -18.58 -8.57 -23.03
C TYR A 211 -17.12 -8.73 -23.41
N GLU A 212 -16.35 -7.65 -23.28
CA GLU A 212 -14.91 -7.74 -23.11
C GLU A 212 -14.62 -8.01 -21.63
N THR A 213 -13.74 -8.97 -21.35
CA THR A 213 -13.41 -9.33 -19.97
C THR A 213 -11.91 -9.21 -19.73
N ARG A 214 -11.54 -8.82 -18.50
CA ARG A 214 -10.14 -8.62 -18.12
C ARG A 214 -9.92 -8.86 -16.64
N TRP A 215 -8.80 -9.53 -16.33
CA TRP A 215 -8.32 -9.69 -14.96
C TRP A 215 -7.35 -8.57 -14.58
N VAL A 216 -7.58 -7.98 -13.42
CA VAL A 216 -6.73 -6.96 -12.79
C VAL A 216 -6.34 -7.48 -11.42
N VAL A 217 -5.06 -7.37 -11.07
CA VAL A 217 -4.51 -7.87 -9.81
C VAL A 217 -3.82 -6.71 -9.11
N MET A 218 -4.00 -6.58 -7.80
CA MET A 218 -3.34 -5.55 -6.99
C MET A 218 -3.02 -6.04 -5.58
N PRO A 219 -1.81 -5.75 -5.04
CA PRO A 219 -0.68 -5.17 -5.75
C PRO A 219 0.05 -6.19 -6.65
N THR A 220 0.74 -5.72 -7.68
CA THR A 220 1.57 -6.53 -8.59
C THR A 220 3.02 -6.07 -8.58
N ARG A 221 3.95 -7.03 -8.68
CA ARG A 221 5.38 -6.76 -8.90
C ARG A 221 5.74 -7.17 -10.33
N PRO A 222 6.63 -6.45 -11.01
CA PRO A 222 7.31 -5.21 -10.57
C PRO A 222 6.46 -3.94 -10.75
N ALA A 223 5.29 -4.02 -11.37
CA ALA A 223 4.53 -2.85 -11.84
C ALA A 223 4.19 -1.81 -10.75
N ASP A 224 3.88 -2.23 -9.52
CA ASP A 224 3.59 -1.32 -8.41
C ASP A 224 4.83 -0.92 -7.58
N LEU A 225 5.98 -1.53 -7.84
CA LEU A 225 7.26 -1.20 -7.20
C LEU A 225 8.00 -0.11 -8.00
N LYS A 226 7.33 1.04 -8.23
CA LYS A 226 7.86 2.13 -9.07
C LYS A 226 8.89 3.01 -8.36
N ASP A 227 8.84 3.06 -7.04
CA ASP A 227 9.72 3.88 -6.21
C ASP A 227 10.80 3.02 -5.50
N PRO A 228 11.98 3.58 -5.19
CA PRO A 228 13.10 2.83 -4.62
C PRO A 228 12.80 2.22 -3.25
N LEU A 229 11.76 2.70 -2.55
CA LEU A 229 11.33 2.19 -1.25
C LEU A 229 10.11 1.25 -1.36
N GLY A 230 9.56 1.04 -2.56
CA GLY A 230 8.35 0.24 -2.79
C GLY A 230 7.10 0.80 -2.10
N LEU A 231 7.06 2.09 -1.77
CA LEU A 231 5.93 2.77 -1.13
C LEU A 231 4.62 2.54 -1.88
N GLY A 232 4.63 2.63 -3.21
CA GLY A 232 3.43 2.39 -4.03
C GLY A 232 2.85 0.99 -3.78
N TYR A 233 3.73 -0.03 -3.84
CA TYR A 233 3.40 -1.41 -3.55
C TYR A 233 2.87 -1.59 -2.12
N PHE A 234 3.56 -1.05 -1.10
CA PHE A 234 3.15 -1.21 0.30
C PHE A 234 1.87 -0.46 0.65
N ARG A 235 1.61 0.68 0.02
CA ARG A 235 0.32 1.38 0.15
C ARG A 235 -0.79 0.50 -0.40
N ARG A 236 -0.64 -0.02 -1.63
CA ARG A 236 -1.62 -0.97 -2.22
C ARG A 236 -1.79 -2.23 -1.37
N LEU A 237 -0.71 -2.80 -0.83
CA LEU A 237 -0.77 -3.95 0.08
C LEU A 237 -1.53 -3.64 1.38
N SER A 238 -1.34 -2.46 1.98
CA SER A 238 -2.09 -2.08 3.18
C SER A 238 -3.60 -1.99 2.95
N LEU A 239 -4.02 -1.75 1.71
CA LEU A 239 -5.42 -1.63 1.32
C LEU A 239 -6.06 -3.00 1.15
N THR A 240 -5.33 -3.97 0.59
CA THR A 240 -5.81 -5.36 0.52
C THR A 240 -6.02 -5.94 1.93
N GLU A 241 -5.16 -5.59 2.88
CA GLU A 241 -5.31 -5.94 4.30
C GLU A 241 -6.44 -5.20 5.01
N GLN A 242 -6.78 -3.97 4.61
CA GLN A 242 -7.95 -3.28 5.16
C GLN A 242 -9.25 -3.97 4.72
N VAL A 243 -9.33 -4.39 3.46
CA VAL A 243 -10.46 -5.16 2.95
C VAL A 243 -10.57 -6.55 3.60
N ALA A 244 -9.46 -7.07 4.09
CA ALA A 244 -9.38 -8.37 4.77
C ALA A 244 -9.98 -8.39 6.18
N ARG A 245 -10.25 -7.23 6.80
CA ARG A 245 -10.66 -7.16 8.20
C ARG A 245 -12.01 -7.85 8.40
N PRO A 246 -12.06 -8.98 9.13
CA PRO A 246 -13.31 -9.63 9.42
C PRO A 246 -14.14 -8.70 10.31
N GLY A 247 -15.44 -8.59 10.01
CA GLY A 247 -16.36 -7.94 10.92
C GLY A 247 -16.42 -8.68 12.25
N ASN A 248 -16.81 -7.97 13.31
CA ASN A 248 -17.18 -8.63 14.56
C ASN A 248 -18.27 -9.65 14.23
N GLY A 249 -17.99 -10.94 14.44
CA GLY A 249 -18.78 -12.09 13.97
C GLY A 249 -20.18 -12.23 14.58
N LEU A 250 -20.86 -11.12 14.87
CA LEU A 250 -22.20 -11.02 15.43
C LEU A 250 -23.28 -11.03 14.34
N ALA A 251 -23.04 -11.65 13.19
CA ALA A 251 -24.16 -12.03 12.32
C ALA A 251 -25.09 -12.91 13.15
N ASP A 252 -26.36 -12.49 13.26
CA ASP A 252 -27.41 -13.19 14.00
C ASP A 252 -27.51 -14.64 13.50
N GLN A 253 -27.93 -15.58 14.36
CA GLN A 253 -28.05 -16.99 13.98
C GLN A 253 -28.98 -17.16 12.76
N SER A 254 -29.99 -16.29 12.64
CA SER A 254 -30.93 -16.23 11.52
C SER A 254 -30.23 -15.89 10.19
N GLU A 255 -29.44 -14.82 10.17
CA GLU A 255 -28.67 -14.36 9.01
C GLU A 255 -27.71 -15.45 8.53
N ARG A 256 -27.03 -16.12 9.47
CA ARG A 256 -26.13 -17.23 9.15
C ARG A 256 -26.86 -18.40 8.47
N ALA A 257 -28.03 -18.78 8.96
CA ALA A 257 -28.82 -19.88 8.37
C ALA A 257 -29.25 -19.55 6.93
N GLU A 258 -29.68 -18.32 6.68
CA GLU A 258 -30.05 -17.84 5.34
C GLU A 258 -28.85 -17.84 4.38
N ILE A 259 -27.70 -17.33 4.83
CA ILE A 259 -26.47 -17.31 4.02
C ILE A 259 -26.01 -18.74 3.68
N VAL A 260 -26.05 -19.67 4.63
CA VAL A 260 -25.69 -21.08 4.39
C VAL A 260 -26.67 -21.75 3.44
N ALA A 261 -27.97 -21.48 3.56
CA ALA A 261 -28.99 -22.02 2.66
C ALA A 261 -28.75 -21.58 1.20
N ARG A 262 -28.51 -20.27 0.98
CA ARG A 262 -28.17 -19.73 -0.34
C ARG A 262 -26.91 -20.37 -0.91
N ARG A 263 -25.86 -20.49 -0.09
CA ARG A 263 -24.60 -21.13 -0.50
C ARG A 263 -24.77 -22.60 -0.88
N THR A 264 -25.60 -23.33 -0.13
CA THR A 264 -25.90 -24.75 -0.36
C THR A 264 -26.63 -24.95 -1.69
N GLY A 265 -27.51 -24.01 -2.07
CA GLY A 265 -28.23 -24.04 -3.35
C GLY A 265 -27.33 -24.03 -4.59
N VAL A 266 -26.11 -23.51 -4.48
CA VAL A 266 -25.12 -23.48 -5.58
C VAL A 266 -23.95 -24.45 -5.38
N ALA A 267 -24.02 -25.32 -4.36
CA ALA A 267 -22.93 -26.24 -4.01
C ALA A 267 -22.65 -27.31 -5.09
N SER A 268 -23.63 -27.61 -5.96
CA SER A 268 -23.46 -28.53 -7.09
C SER A 268 -22.55 -27.96 -8.18
N ALA A 269 -22.64 -26.65 -8.44
CA ALA A 269 -21.80 -25.95 -9.41
C ALA A 269 -20.44 -25.57 -8.82
N ILE A 270 -20.44 -25.01 -7.60
CA ILE A 270 -19.24 -24.58 -6.89
C ILE A 270 -19.26 -25.23 -5.50
N PRO A 271 -18.52 -26.32 -5.25
CA PRO A 271 -18.59 -27.06 -3.99
C PRO A 271 -17.98 -26.26 -2.83
N PHE A 272 -18.23 -26.70 -1.61
CA PHE A 272 -17.44 -26.28 -0.45
C PHE A 272 -16.03 -26.89 -0.54
N HIS A 273 -15.04 -26.22 0.03
CA HIS A 273 -13.73 -26.83 0.20
C HIS A 273 -13.82 -27.98 1.20
N PRO A 274 -13.31 -29.19 0.87
CA PRO A 274 -13.55 -30.38 1.69
C PRO A 274 -12.80 -30.38 3.04
N VAL A 275 -11.70 -29.62 3.15
CA VAL A 275 -10.87 -29.56 4.37
C VAL A 275 -11.36 -28.52 5.39
N PHE A 276 -12.06 -27.48 4.93
CA PHE A 276 -12.44 -26.35 5.79
C PHE A 276 -13.91 -26.50 6.17
N SER A 277 -14.27 -26.20 7.42
CA SER A 277 -15.68 -26.18 7.80
C SER A 277 -16.41 -25.02 7.09
N PRO A 278 -17.71 -25.14 6.78
CA PRO A 278 -18.45 -24.07 6.14
C PRO A 278 -18.31 -22.71 6.84
N GLU A 279 -18.26 -22.70 8.17
CA GLU A 279 -18.13 -21.48 8.99
C GLU A 279 -16.82 -20.74 8.74
N THR A 280 -15.73 -21.47 8.47
CA THR A 280 -14.41 -20.86 8.17
C THR A 280 -14.29 -20.39 6.73
N GLN A 281 -15.18 -20.85 5.85
CA GLN A 281 -15.24 -20.47 4.43
C GLN A 281 -16.07 -19.19 4.19
N TYR A 282 -16.83 -18.72 5.19
CA TYR A 282 -17.56 -17.45 5.12
C TYR A 282 -16.83 -16.35 5.89
N ARG A 283 -16.57 -15.21 5.24
CA ARG A 283 -15.81 -14.09 5.82
C ARG A 283 -16.48 -12.75 5.52
N LEU A 284 -17.46 -12.39 6.34
CA LEU A 284 -18.08 -11.06 6.28
C LEU A 284 -17.05 -9.97 6.62
N PRO A 285 -16.76 -9.01 5.73
CA PRO A 285 -15.90 -7.88 6.04
C PRO A 285 -16.54 -6.95 7.08
N GLU A 286 -15.74 -6.07 7.69
CA GLU A 286 -16.23 -5.02 8.58
C GLU A 286 -17.26 -4.11 7.86
N SER A 287 -18.28 -3.63 8.57
CA SER A 287 -19.34 -2.80 7.98
C SER A 287 -18.81 -1.50 7.36
N SER A 288 -17.76 -0.91 7.92
CA SER A 288 -17.05 0.25 7.37
C SER A 288 -16.37 -0.08 6.04
N VAL A 289 -15.81 -1.29 5.90
CA VAL A 289 -15.21 -1.80 4.66
C VAL A 289 -16.26 -1.98 3.59
N ILE A 290 -17.39 -2.63 3.92
CA ILE A 290 -18.50 -2.87 2.99
C ILE A 290 -19.10 -1.55 2.49
N ARG A 291 -19.26 -0.56 3.37
CA ARG A 291 -19.94 0.70 3.04
C ARG A 291 -19.06 1.70 2.30
N TYR A 292 -17.77 1.75 2.60
CA TYR A 292 -16.90 2.85 2.14
C TYR A 292 -15.71 2.36 1.33
N VAL A 293 -15.02 1.33 1.80
CA VAL A 293 -13.74 0.90 1.20
C VAL A 293 -14.00 0.14 -0.10
N LEU A 294 -14.79 -0.93 -0.06
CA LEU A 294 -15.05 -1.78 -1.22
C LEU A 294 -15.70 -1.02 -2.40
N PRO A 295 -16.78 -0.25 -2.22
CA PRO A 295 -17.36 0.59 -3.27
C PRO A 295 -16.35 1.54 -3.91
N SER A 296 -15.55 2.24 -3.09
CA SER A 296 -14.56 3.19 -3.58
C SER A 296 -13.47 2.49 -4.39
N TYR A 297 -13.04 1.29 -3.99
CA TYR A 297 -12.05 0.53 -4.73
C TYR A 297 -12.58 -0.03 -6.04
N ALA A 298 -13.79 -0.58 -6.04
CA ALA A 298 -14.42 -1.06 -7.25
C ALA A 298 -14.54 0.05 -8.30
N SER A 299 -15.05 1.21 -7.89
CA SER A 299 -15.11 2.40 -8.75
C SER A 299 -13.73 2.82 -9.25
N HIS A 300 -12.72 2.87 -8.37
CA HIS A 300 -11.36 3.22 -8.76
C HIS A 300 -10.77 2.25 -9.80
N ILE A 301 -10.92 0.94 -9.61
CA ILE A 301 -10.44 -0.08 -10.56
C ILE A 301 -11.09 0.11 -11.93
N ILE A 302 -12.40 0.31 -11.98
CA ILE A 302 -13.11 0.53 -13.25
C ILE A 302 -12.60 1.80 -13.93
N LEU A 303 -12.47 2.90 -13.19
CA LEU A 303 -12.03 4.18 -13.75
C LEU A 303 -10.55 4.18 -14.17
N GLU A 304 -9.68 3.44 -13.48
CA GLU A 304 -8.26 3.30 -13.85
C GLU A 304 -8.09 2.42 -15.11
N GLU A 305 -8.96 1.44 -15.30
CA GLU A 305 -8.82 0.41 -16.34
C GLU A 305 -9.74 0.61 -17.56
N THR A 306 -10.52 1.69 -17.57
CA THR A 306 -11.34 2.09 -18.72
C THR A 306 -10.87 3.43 -19.29
N PRO A 307 -10.87 3.61 -20.62
CA PRO A 307 -10.31 4.81 -21.25
C PRO A 307 -11.18 6.06 -21.08
N ASP A 308 -12.48 5.88 -20.87
CA ASP A 308 -13.47 6.96 -20.85
C ASP A 308 -14.69 6.64 -19.98
N LYS A 309 -15.49 7.67 -19.68
CA LYS A 309 -16.67 7.58 -18.80
C LYS A 309 -17.79 6.71 -19.36
N GLU A 310 -17.97 6.65 -20.69
CA GLU A 310 -19.01 5.83 -21.31
C GLU A 310 -18.66 4.35 -21.18
N THR A 311 -17.41 3.99 -21.44
CA THR A 311 -16.89 2.64 -21.23
C THR A 311 -16.96 2.26 -19.75
N ALA A 312 -16.58 3.17 -18.83
CA ALA A 312 -16.71 2.95 -17.39
C ALA A 312 -18.16 2.63 -16.99
N ALA A 313 -19.14 3.42 -17.46
CA ALA A 313 -20.56 3.23 -17.13
C ALA A 313 -21.14 1.87 -17.59
N LYS A 314 -20.52 1.24 -18.60
CA LYS A 314 -20.88 -0.09 -19.13
C LYS A 314 -20.04 -1.23 -18.52
N THR A 315 -19.18 -0.91 -17.56
CA THR A 315 -18.24 -1.86 -16.96
C THR A 315 -18.66 -2.18 -15.54
N THR A 316 -18.66 -3.47 -15.23
CA THR A 316 -18.80 -3.98 -13.85
C THR A 316 -17.50 -4.66 -13.44
N VAL A 317 -17.28 -4.80 -12.13
CA VAL A 317 -16.13 -5.51 -11.57
C VAL A 317 -16.58 -6.49 -10.50
N LYS A 318 -16.29 -7.78 -10.70
CA LYS A 318 -16.34 -8.79 -9.63
C LYS A 318 -15.03 -8.71 -8.85
N VAL A 319 -15.12 -8.41 -7.55
CA VAL A 319 -13.94 -8.25 -6.68
C VAL A 319 -13.74 -9.51 -5.86
N TYR A 320 -12.50 -10.01 -5.83
CA TYR A 320 -12.07 -11.16 -5.05
C TYR A 320 -10.90 -10.77 -4.16
N ARG A 321 -10.90 -11.25 -2.92
CA ARG A 321 -9.72 -11.25 -2.05
C ARG A 321 -9.07 -12.61 -2.09
N LEU A 322 -7.83 -12.68 -2.51
CA LEU A 322 -7.01 -13.88 -2.46
C LEU A 322 -6.17 -13.84 -1.18
N GLU A 323 -6.54 -14.66 -0.20
CA GLU A 323 -5.74 -14.89 1.00
C GLU A 323 -4.74 -16.01 0.71
N HIS A 324 -3.43 -15.73 0.82
CA HIS A 324 -2.39 -16.75 0.67
C HIS A 324 -2.21 -17.52 1.98
N ALA A 325 -2.49 -18.81 2.01
CA ALA A 325 -2.33 -19.64 3.20
C ALA A 325 -0.84 -19.86 3.52
N THR A 326 -0.40 -19.35 4.67
CA THR A 326 0.90 -19.70 5.21
C THR A 326 0.92 -21.18 5.55
N THR A 327 1.86 -21.89 4.93
CA THR A 327 1.94 -23.34 4.97
C THR A 327 3.13 -23.75 5.86
N PRO A 328 2.96 -24.69 6.81
CA PRO A 328 4.07 -25.19 7.61
C PRO A 328 5.19 -25.77 6.75
N VAL A 329 6.45 -25.58 7.17
CA VAL A 329 7.64 -26.03 6.43
C VAL A 329 7.61 -27.54 6.15
N GLU A 330 7.02 -28.32 7.06
CA GLU A 330 6.86 -29.76 6.93
C GLU A 330 6.06 -30.16 5.68
N GLN A 331 5.05 -29.36 5.29
CA GLN A 331 4.24 -29.68 4.12
C GLN A 331 5.05 -29.51 2.83
N PHE A 332 5.99 -28.57 2.77
CA PHE A 332 6.89 -28.41 1.62
C PHE A 332 7.90 -29.55 1.46
N ARG A 333 8.07 -30.41 2.47
CA ARG A 333 8.95 -31.59 2.41
C ARG A 333 8.27 -32.82 1.82
N LEU A 334 6.94 -32.85 1.81
CA LEU A 334 6.16 -33.97 1.27
C LEU A 334 6.00 -33.77 -0.23
N LYS A 335 6.34 -34.79 -1.03
CA LYS A 335 6.09 -34.76 -2.47
C LYS A 335 4.60 -34.85 -2.76
N LEU A 336 4.14 -34.05 -3.72
CA LEU A 336 2.82 -34.16 -4.31
C LEU A 336 2.67 -35.50 -5.06
N PRO A 337 1.43 -35.93 -5.38
CA PRO A 337 1.20 -37.18 -6.12
C PRO A 337 1.92 -37.27 -7.48
N ASP A 338 2.23 -36.12 -8.09
CA ASP A 338 3.01 -36.02 -9.33
C ASP A 338 4.54 -36.12 -9.13
N GLY A 339 5.00 -36.31 -7.89
CA GLY A 339 6.41 -36.42 -7.52
C GLY A 339 7.14 -35.08 -7.34
N THR A 340 6.48 -33.95 -7.58
CA THR A 340 7.04 -32.61 -7.37
C THR A 340 6.92 -32.16 -5.90
N TYR A 341 7.68 -31.15 -5.51
CA TYR A 341 7.51 -30.52 -4.19
C TYR A 341 6.46 -29.41 -4.28
N PRO A 342 5.63 -29.22 -3.24
CA PRO A 342 4.68 -28.13 -3.18
C PRO A 342 5.38 -26.79 -3.42
N ASN A 343 4.82 -25.99 -4.32
CA ASN A 343 5.28 -24.63 -4.56
C ASN A 343 4.49 -23.70 -3.63
N PRO A 344 5.12 -22.76 -2.88
CA PRO A 344 4.38 -21.78 -2.09
C PRO A 344 3.45 -20.93 -2.94
N TYR A 345 3.65 -20.83 -4.25
CA TYR A 345 2.76 -20.12 -5.18
C TYR A 345 1.80 -21.06 -5.93
N HIS A 346 1.68 -22.32 -5.51
CA HIS A 346 0.71 -23.24 -6.10
C HIS A 346 -0.71 -22.69 -5.89
N PRO A 347 -1.60 -22.70 -6.88
CA PRO A 347 -2.94 -22.10 -6.76
C PRO A 347 -3.76 -22.61 -5.58
N GLY A 348 -3.61 -23.89 -5.22
CA GLY A 348 -4.24 -24.49 -4.04
C GLY A 348 -3.80 -23.91 -2.68
N THR A 349 -2.74 -23.09 -2.61
CA THR A 349 -2.38 -22.35 -1.38
C THR A 349 -3.13 -21.03 -1.25
N PHE A 350 -3.94 -20.63 -2.22
CA PHE A 350 -4.74 -19.41 -2.15
C PHE A 350 -6.19 -19.73 -1.81
N ARG A 351 -6.81 -18.81 -1.05
CA ARG A 351 -8.22 -18.85 -0.68
C ARG A 351 -8.91 -17.60 -1.22
N PRO A 352 -9.49 -17.67 -2.42
CA PRO A 352 -10.27 -16.57 -2.97
C PRO A 352 -11.59 -16.42 -2.22
N TYR A 353 -11.92 -15.21 -1.79
CA TYR A 353 -13.22 -14.83 -1.23
C TYR A 353 -13.89 -13.82 -2.16
N PHE A 354 -15.12 -14.09 -2.58
CA PHE A 354 -15.86 -13.14 -3.41
C PHE A 354 -16.41 -11.99 -2.57
N LEU A 355 -16.15 -10.74 -2.97
CA LEU A 355 -16.52 -9.55 -2.20
C LEU A 355 -17.68 -8.75 -2.81
N GLY A 356 -18.19 -9.20 -3.96
CA GLY A 356 -19.31 -8.60 -4.66
C GLY A 356 -18.98 -8.19 -6.09
N GLU A 357 -20.04 -7.92 -6.85
CA GLU A 357 -19.97 -7.31 -8.18
C GLU A 357 -20.47 -5.88 -8.10
N PHE A 358 -19.68 -4.94 -8.61
CA PHE A 358 -19.94 -3.52 -8.48
C PHE A 358 -19.97 -2.83 -9.85
N ASP A 359 -20.77 -1.76 -9.96
CA ASP A 359 -20.72 -0.85 -11.09
C ASP A 359 -19.65 0.24 -10.93
N ALA A 360 -19.50 1.11 -11.93
CA ALA A 360 -18.56 2.24 -11.90
C ALA A 360 -18.83 3.27 -10.78
N HIS A 361 -20.01 3.26 -10.18
CA HIS A 361 -20.37 4.11 -9.04
C HIS A 361 -20.11 3.43 -7.70
N GLY A 362 -19.65 2.17 -7.70
CA GLY A 362 -19.42 1.38 -6.50
C GLY A 362 -20.70 0.80 -5.90
N ASN A 363 -21.81 0.77 -6.64
CA ASN A 363 -23.03 0.11 -6.16
C ASN A 363 -22.89 -1.40 -6.28
N LEU A 364 -23.22 -2.13 -5.23
CA LEU A 364 -23.28 -3.59 -5.24
C LEU A 364 -24.50 -4.05 -6.05
N LEU A 365 -24.26 -4.78 -7.15
CA LEU A 365 -25.31 -5.17 -8.10
C LEU A 365 -26.22 -6.27 -7.55
N ASN A 366 -25.66 -7.24 -6.82
CA ASN A 366 -26.41 -8.34 -6.23
C ASN A 366 -26.05 -8.55 -4.76
N PRO A 367 -26.74 -7.87 -3.82
CA PRO A 367 -26.58 -8.09 -2.38
C PRO A 367 -27.00 -9.49 -1.91
N GLN A 368 -27.74 -10.22 -2.75
CA GLN A 368 -28.29 -11.54 -2.46
C GLN A 368 -27.54 -12.67 -3.15
N ASP A 369 -26.35 -12.39 -3.68
CA ASP A 369 -25.52 -13.39 -4.35
C ASP A 369 -25.16 -14.53 -3.38
N PRO A 370 -25.39 -15.81 -3.76
CA PRO A 370 -25.17 -16.95 -2.87
C PRO A 370 -23.69 -17.20 -2.53
N LEU A 371 -22.76 -16.55 -3.23
CA LEU A 371 -21.33 -16.65 -3.02
C LEU A 371 -20.74 -15.38 -2.40
N LEU A 372 -21.55 -14.35 -2.12
CA LEU A 372 -21.08 -13.12 -1.49
C LEU A 372 -20.41 -13.43 -0.13
N TYR A 373 -19.14 -13.06 -0.01
CA TYR A 373 -18.23 -13.29 1.12
C TYR A 373 -17.85 -14.76 1.38
N TRP A 374 -18.17 -15.65 0.45
CA TRP A 374 -17.77 -17.04 0.51
C TRP A 374 -16.44 -17.30 -0.20
N MET A 375 -15.72 -18.28 0.33
CA MET A 375 -14.54 -18.83 -0.30
C MET A 375 -14.91 -19.63 -1.55
N LEU A 376 -14.18 -19.39 -2.64
CA LEU A 376 -14.25 -20.14 -3.89
C LEU A 376 -13.06 -21.11 -3.92
N PRO A 377 -13.27 -22.42 -3.80
CA PRO A 377 -12.16 -23.34 -3.61
C PRO A 377 -11.26 -23.46 -4.84
N VAL A 378 -9.97 -23.66 -4.61
CA VAL A 378 -9.02 -24.15 -5.63
C VAL A 378 -8.63 -25.55 -5.23
N LEU A 379 -9.23 -26.56 -5.87
CA LEU A 379 -9.11 -27.95 -5.44
C LEU A 379 -8.04 -28.67 -6.25
N PRO A 380 -7.11 -29.41 -5.61
CA PRO A 380 -6.19 -30.25 -6.35
C PRO A 380 -6.94 -31.36 -7.09
N GLN A 381 -6.42 -31.76 -8.24
CA GLN A 381 -6.94 -32.90 -8.97
C GLN A 381 -6.61 -34.20 -8.21
N GLN A 382 -7.62 -35.01 -7.91
CA GLN A 382 -7.42 -36.26 -7.13
C GLN A 382 -6.83 -37.40 -7.98
N VAL A 383 -7.13 -37.42 -9.28
CA VAL A 383 -6.65 -38.42 -10.21
C VAL A 383 -5.67 -37.74 -11.16
N PRO A 384 -4.41 -38.20 -11.26
CA PRO A 384 -3.50 -37.73 -12.29
C PRO A 384 -4.14 -38.05 -13.63
N VAL A 385 -4.65 -37.03 -14.31
CA VAL A 385 -5.15 -37.23 -15.65
C VAL A 385 -3.94 -37.38 -16.56
N GLY A 386 -4.00 -38.34 -17.49
CA GLY A 386 -2.94 -38.53 -18.48
C GLY A 386 -2.61 -37.18 -19.13
N SER A 387 -1.35 -36.99 -19.55
CA SER A 387 -0.75 -35.71 -19.96
C SER A 387 -1.44 -34.95 -21.13
N THR A 388 -2.61 -35.40 -21.57
CA THR A 388 -3.38 -34.87 -22.70
C THR A 388 -4.64 -34.09 -22.32
N GLU A 389 -5.16 -34.17 -21.08
CA GLU A 389 -6.34 -33.37 -20.67
C GLU A 389 -5.97 -32.18 -19.75
N GLY A 390 -6.75 -31.09 -19.82
CA GLY A 390 -6.62 -29.94 -18.91
C GLY A 390 -5.43 -29.00 -19.15
N LYS A 391 -4.76 -29.07 -20.30
CA LYS A 391 -3.55 -28.28 -20.62
C LYS A 391 -2.48 -28.31 -19.50
N GLY A 392 -2.43 -29.40 -18.73
CA GLY A 392 -1.49 -29.57 -17.62
C GLY A 392 -1.87 -28.89 -16.29
N LYS A 393 -3.13 -28.45 -16.09
CA LYS A 393 -3.59 -27.95 -14.79
C LYS A 393 -3.77 -29.09 -13.80
N GLY A 394 -3.06 -29.04 -12.68
CA GLY A 394 -3.21 -29.96 -11.55
C GLY A 394 -4.33 -29.60 -10.57
N TYR A 395 -5.24 -28.69 -10.93
CA TYR A 395 -6.28 -28.15 -10.03
C TYR A 395 -7.55 -27.71 -10.76
N PHE A 396 -8.66 -27.62 -10.01
CA PHE A 396 -9.91 -27.00 -10.41
C PHE A 396 -10.01 -25.58 -9.84
N ASP A 397 -10.21 -24.60 -10.72
CA ASP A 397 -10.30 -23.18 -10.37
C ASP A 397 -11.76 -22.70 -10.33
N TYR A 398 -12.39 -22.78 -9.16
CA TYR A 398 -13.76 -22.32 -9.00
C TYR A 398 -13.90 -20.79 -8.91
N LEU A 399 -12.80 -20.04 -8.76
CA LEU A 399 -12.83 -18.59 -8.91
C LEU A 399 -13.14 -18.22 -10.37
N SER A 400 -12.47 -18.85 -11.32
CA SER A 400 -12.73 -18.62 -12.74
C SER A 400 -14.11 -19.12 -13.18
N VAL A 401 -14.58 -20.27 -12.65
CA VAL A 401 -15.96 -20.77 -12.86
C VAL A 401 -16.98 -19.71 -12.49
N HIS A 402 -16.83 -19.11 -11.31
CA HIS A 402 -17.74 -18.07 -10.83
C HIS A 402 -17.62 -16.76 -11.62
N ALA A 403 -16.40 -16.31 -11.90
CA ALA A 403 -16.17 -15.05 -12.60
C ALA A 403 -16.74 -15.07 -14.02
N LEU A 404 -16.47 -16.15 -14.76
CA LEU A 404 -16.82 -16.33 -16.17
C LEU A 404 -18.21 -16.91 -16.39
N GLU A 405 -18.91 -17.32 -15.32
CA GLU A 405 -20.21 -18.01 -15.41
C GLU A 405 -20.14 -19.26 -16.33
N SER A 406 -18.98 -19.93 -16.32
CA SER A 406 -18.68 -21.08 -17.18
C SER A 406 -18.69 -22.38 -16.39
N SER A 407 -18.83 -23.52 -17.06
CA SER A 407 -18.75 -24.82 -16.40
C SER A 407 -17.33 -25.11 -15.88
N ARG A 408 -17.24 -26.00 -14.89
CA ARG A 408 -15.96 -26.48 -14.36
C ARG A 408 -15.05 -27.02 -15.46
N ASP A 409 -15.62 -27.80 -16.39
CA ASP A 409 -14.84 -28.50 -17.40
C ASP A 409 -14.35 -27.54 -18.51
N GLU A 410 -15.12 -26.49 -18.84
CA GLU A 410 -14.66 -25.41 -19.73
C GLU A 410 -13.47 -24.66 -19.12
N VAL A 411 -13.58 -24.25 -17.84
CA VAL A 411 -12.51 -23.55 -17.12
C VAL A 411 -11.26 -24.42 -16.96
N PHE A 412 -11.45 -25.72 -16.69
CA PHE A 412 -10.35 -26.68 -16.58
C PHE A 412 -9.57 -26.80 -17.89
N ASN A 413 -10.26 -26.81 -19.04
CA ASN A 413 -9.63 -26.91 -20.36
C ASN A 413 -9.16 -25.57 -20.95
N ALA A 414 -9.58 -24.44 -20.38
CA ALA A 414 -9.25 -23.10 -20.85
C ALA A 414 -7.76 -22.74 -20.63
N ASP A 415 -7.24 -21.89 -21.52
CA ASP A 415 -5.86 -21.41 -21.46
C ASP A 415 -5.66 -20.27 -20.46
N GLU A 416 -4.77 -20.45 -19.49
CA GLU A 416 -4.37 -19.37 -18.58
C GLU A 416 -3.55 -18.29 -19.28
N ASP A 417 -2.70 -18.67 -20.23
CA ASP A 417 -1.77 -17.75 -20.87
C ASP A 417 -2.49 -16.87 -21.92
N ALA A 418 -3.60 -17.37 -22.49
CA ALA A 418 -4.49 -16.57 -23.32
C ALA A 418 -5.46 -15.69 -22.52
N GLY A 419 -5.42 -15.73 -21.18
CA GLY A 419 -6.28 -14.92 -20.31
C GLY A 419 -7.75 -15.36 -20.29
N GLN A 420 -8.05 -16.58 -20.75
CA GLN A 420 -9.42 -17.13 -20.73
C GLN A 420 -9.92 -17.42 -19.31
N VAL A 421 -9.00 -17.60 -18.37
CA VAL A 421 -9.23 -17.83 -16.95
C VAL A 421 -8.27 -16.97 -16.13
N PHE A 422 -8.43 -16.97 -14.81
CA PHE A 422 -7.52 -16.24 -13.93
C PHE A 422 -6.07 -16.74 -14.10
N PRO A 423 -5.11 -15.87 -14.42
CA PRO A 423 -3.76 -16.27 -14.77
C PRO A 423 -2.91 -16.49 -13.51
N TRP A 424 -3.14 -17.61 -12.81
CA TRP A 424 -2.48 -17.95 -11.54
C TRP A 424 -0.95 -17.86 -11.60
N LYS A 425 -0.34 -18.20 -12.75
CA LYS A 425 1.11 -18.08 -12.97
C LYS A 425 1.64 -16.67 -12.72
N LYS A 426 0.84 -15.61 -12.95
CA LYS A 426 1.24 -14.22 -12.69
C LYS A 426 1.51 -13.94 -11.21
N LEU A 427 0.93 -14.72 -10.29
CA LEU A 427 1.23 -14.61 -8.85
C LEU A 427 2.60 -15.19 -8.49
N SER A 428 3.13 -16.12 -9.31
CA SER A 428 4.41 -16.79 -9.09
C SER A 428 5.62 -16.08 -9.73
N ASN A 429 5.40 -15.20 -10.71
CA ASN A 429 6.46 -14.55 -11.48
C ASN A 429 7.18 -13.45 -10.68
N ARG A 430 7.92 -13.86 -9.64
CA ARG A 430 9.05 -13.10 -9.09
C ARG A 430 10.30 -13.46 -9.91
N LYS A 431 10.41 -12.89 -11.11
CA LYS A 431 11.72 -12.70 -11.74
C LYS A 431 12.15 -11.26 -11.59
#